data_AF-H6L8R1-F1
#
_entry.id   AF-H6L8R1-F1
#
_cell.length_a   1.000
_cell.length_b   1.000
_cell.length_c   1.000
_cell.angle_alpha   90.00
_cell.angle_beta   90.00
_cell.angle_gamma   90.00
#
_symmetry.space_group_name_H-M   'P 1'
#
loop_
_entity.id
_entity.type
_entity.pdbx_description
1 polymer ?
#
loop_
_entity_poly.entity_id
_entity_poly.type
_entity_poly.pdbx_seq_one_letter_code
_entity_poly.pdbx_strand_id
1 'polypeptide(L)'
;MKKLLLFLFAVGLFAACQNNVDRKDLSSSVVNAQDMDKTRAGQQKKVKAKAYYYPSLVAFEKGQSQKDLSLTALSKINEMEQKEYNYVVLYDAATSWAEIFNTGDYSQTGDEQFNELLASHNLLIVQQFEVDDMSEGLVLAPNAAVDSPVEVARELSLIQDVMMVQLKEVPVEDQMTASK
;
A
#
# COMPACT_ATOMS: atom_id res chain seq x y z
N MET A 1 15.30 4.42 59.36
CA MET A 1 14.78 3.20 60.01
C MET A 1 13.95 2.42 59.00
N LYS A 2 14.26 1.11 58.82
CA LYS A 2 13.44 0.01 58.25
C LYS A 2 13.05 0.12 56.76
N LYS A 3 13.11 -0.90 55.90
CA LYS A 3 13.61 -2.30 55.83
C LYS A 3 13.55 -2.63 54.32
N LEU A 4 14.65 -2.98 53.64
CA LEU A 4 15.02 -4.35 53.23
C LEU A 4 13.85 -5.24 52.77
N LEU A 5 13.83 -5.63 51.50
CA LEU A 5 13.65 -7.04 51.11
C LEU A 5 14.30 -7.34 49.76
N LEU A 6 15.45 -8.00 49.85
CA LEU A 6 16.09 -8.82 48.83
C LEU A 6 15.20 -10.05 48.56
N PHE A 7 15.09 -10.49 47.31
CA PHE A 7 14.83 -11.90 47.00
C PHE A 7 15.89 -12.39 46.02
N LEU A 8 16.54 -13.49 46.42
CA LEU A 8 17.67 -14.15 45.80
C LEU A 8 17.34 -15.66 45.78
N PHE A 9 17.96 -16.39 44.84
CA PHE A 9 17.91 -17.85 44.58
C PHE A 9 16.70 -18.34 43.75
N ALA A 10 16.87 -19.20 42.73
CA ALA A 10 17.77 -20.34 42.72
C ALA A 10 18.39 -20.69 41.34
N VAL A 11 19.62 -21.18 41.45
CA VAL A 11 20.42 -21.91 40.45
C VAL A 11 19.80 -23.28 40.21
N GLY A 12 19.76 -23.71 38.95
CA GLY A 12 19.51 -25.09 38.55
C GLY A 12 20.48 -25.50 37.44
N LEU A 13 21.69 -25.92 37.82
CA LEU A 13 22.57 -26.74 37.00
C LEU A 13 22.07 -28.19 37.04
N PHE A 14 21.87 -28.81 35.89
CA PHE A 14 22.02 -30.26 35.74
C PHE A 14 23.05 -30.57 34.65
N ALA A 15 24.10 -31.26 35.10
CA ALA A 15 25.09 -32.06 34.38
C ALA A 15 24.39 -33.18 33.56
N ALA A 16 24.99 -33.96 32.64
CA ALA A 16 26.21 -34.01 31.83
C ALA A 16 26.08 -35.32 30.98
N CYS A 17 26.98 -35.49 30.00
CA CYS A 17 27.46 -36.75 29.38
C CYS A 17 27.12 -36.99 27.89
N GLN A 18 28.03 -36.46 27.05
CA GLN A 18 28.94 -37.17 26.15
C GLN A 18 28.47 -38.31 25.21
N ASN A 19 28.86 -38.07 23.94
CA ASN A 19 29.42 -38.96 22.92
C ASN A 19 28.49 -39.88 22.12
N ASN A 20 28.38 -39.62 20.81
CA ASN A 20 29.15 -40.40 19.84
C ASN A 20 29.33 -39.64 18.52
N VAL A 21 30.55 -39.72 18.02
CA VAL A 21 30.99 -39.27 16.70
C VAL A 21 30.53 -40.30 15.69
N ASP A 22 29.64 -39.91 14.78
CA ASP A 22 29.51 -40.60 13.48
C ASP A 22 30.03 -39.67 12.40
N ARG A 23 31.28 -39.91 12.00
CA ARG A 23 31.80 -39.44 10.71
C ARG A 23 31.16 -40.33 9.63
N LYS A 24 30.40 -39.73 8.73
CA LYS A 24 30.14 -40.30 7.41
C LYS A 24 30.28 -39.24 6.33
N ASP A 25 31.28 -39.48 5.50
CA ASP A 25 31.56 -39.01 4.14
C ASP A 25 31.31 -37.55 3.74
N LEU A 26 32.43 -36.93 3.33
CA LEU A 26 32.43 -35.85 2.37
C LEU A 26 31.67 -36.29 1.11
N SER A 27 30.55 -35.63 0.84
CA SER A 27 30.14 -35.38 -0.54
C SER A 27 30.18 -33.87 -0.76
N SER A 28 31.21 -33.43 -1.47
CA SER A 28 31.34 -32.08 -2.00
C SER A 28 30.19 -31.81 -2.97
N SER A 29 29.08 -31.30 -2.44
CA SER A 29 28.05 -30.67 -3.24
C SER A 29 28.40 -29.19 -3.35
N VAL A 30 28.87 -28.85 -4.54
CA VAL A 30 29.15 -27.51 -5.04
C VAL A 30 28.12 -26.51 -4.51
N VAL A 31 28.63 -25.41 -3.96
CA VAL A 31 27.87 -24.23 -3.56
C VAL A 31 27.03 -23.78 -4.75
N ASN A 32 25.72 -24.06 -4.73
CA ASN A 32 24.80 -23.37 -5.62
C ASN A 32 24.24 -22.18 -4.85
N ALA A 33 24.92 -21.04 -4.98
CA ALA A 33 24.50 -19.75 -4.45
C ALA A 33 23.32 -19.20 -5.27
N GLN A 34 22.18 -19.89 -5.26
CA GLN A 34 20.97 -19.46 -5.98
C GLN A 34 19.65 -19.56 -5.19
N ASP A 35 19.66 -19.94 -3.90
CA ASP A 35 18.41 -20.01 -3.10
C ASP A 35 18.53 -19.28 -1.75
N MET A 36 18.94 -18.02 -1.77
CA MET A 36 18.86 -17.12 -0.61
C MET A 36 18.10 -15.82 -0.89
N ASP A 37 17.05 -15.87 -1.72
CA ASP A 37 16.12 -14.74 -1.85
C ASP A 37 14.65 -15.16 -1.79
N LYS A 38 14.31 -15.99 -0.79
CA LYS A 38 12.91 -16.31 -0.44
C LYS A 38 12.72 -16.40 1.06
N THR A 39 13.03 -15.32 1.76
CA THR A 39 12.50 -15.10 3.11
C THR A 39 11.79 -13.76 3.20
N ARG A 40 10.75 -13.59 2.37
CA ARG A 40 9.62 -12.72 2.68
C ARG A 40 8.34 -13.56 2.71
N ALA A 41 8.44 -14.70 3.42
CA ALA A 41 7.32 -15.57 3.75
C ALA A 41 6.40 -14.83 4.73
N GLY A 42 5.45 -14.08 4.18
CA GLY A 42 4.49 -13.29 4.95
C GLY A 42 3.89 -12.12 4.18
N GLN A 43 4.53 -11.67 3.09
CA GLN A 43 3.95 -10.60 2.28
C GLN A 43 2.91 -11.14 1.31
N GLN A 44 1.68 -10.64 1.44
CA GLN A 44 0.66 -10.78 0.41
C GLN A 44 1.23 -10.28 -0.92
N LYS A 45 1.17 -11.12 -1.96
CA LYS A 45 1.64 -10.75 -3.30
C LYS A 45 0.81 -9.57 -3.81
N LYS A 46 1.41 -8.38 -3.92
CA LYS A 46 0.76 -7.18 -4.46
C LYS A 46 0.39 -7.47 -5.92
N VAL A 47 -0.89 -7.38 -6.26
CA VAL A 47 -1.41 -7.61 -7.62
C VAL A 47 -1.73 -6.26 -8.25
N LYS A 48 -1.39 -6.07 -9.52
CA LYS A 48 -1.73 -4.84 -10.25
C LYS A 48 -3.24 -4.56 -10.19
N ALA A 49 -3.63 -3.35 -9.80
CA ALA A 49 -5.02 -2.96 -9.70
C ALA A 49 -5.62 -2.65 -11.07
N LYS A 50 -6.83 -3.15 -11.36
CA LYS A 50 -7.55 -2.83 -12.61
C LYS A 50 -7.74 -1.32 -12.79
N ALA A 51 -8.03 -0.62 -11.69
CA ALA A 51 -8.23 0.83 -11.67
C ALA A 51 -7.00 1.65 -12.13
N TYR A 52 -5.79 1.11 -11.99
CA TYR A 52 -4.58 1.76 -12.49
C TYR A 52 -4.63 2.02 -14.00
N TYR A 53 -5.26 1.10 -14.75
CA TYR A 53 -5.37 1.13 -16.20
C TYR A 53 -6.59 1.88 -16.72
N TYR A 54 -7.44 2.42 -15.84
CA TYR A 54 -8.59 3.19 -16.25
C TYR A 54 -8.21 4.54 -16.88
N PRO A 55 -9.09 5.11 -17.73
CA PRO A 55 -8.88 6.44 -18.28
C PRO A 55 -8.70 7.47 -17.16
N SER A 56 -7.63 8.27 -17.25
CA SER A 56 -7.38 9.36 -16.33
C SER A 56 -8.13 10.61 -16.80
N LEU A 57 -8.95 11.19 -15.93
CA LEU A 57 -9.66 12.44 -16.18
C LEU A 57 -8.76 13.65 -15.88
N VAL A 58 -8.05 13.57 -14.74
CA VAL A 58 -7.05 14.54 -14.31
C VAL A 58 -5.97 13.82 -13.49
N ALA A 59 -4.77 14.39 -13.45
CA ALA A 59 -3.68 13.95 -12.60
C ALA A 59 -3.01 15.16 -11.93
N PHE A 60 -2.64 15.01 -10.67
CA PHE A 60 -1.95 16.02 -9.88
C PHE A 60 -0.63 15.48 -9.34
N GLU A 61 0.42 16.29 -9.36
CA GLU A 61 1.65 16.07 -8.61
C GLU A 61 1.92 17.31 -7.75
N LYS A 62 2.07 17.14 -6.44
CA LYS A 62 2.34 18.25 -5.51
C LYS A 62 1.36 19.41 -5.66
N GLY A 63 0.09 19.08 -5.82
CA GLY A 63 -1.01 20.04 -6.00
C GLY A 63 -1.10 20.71 -7.37
N GLN A 64 -0.21 20.37 -8.31
CA GLN A 64 -0.21 20.93 -9.67
C GLN A 64 -0.82 19.95 -10.66
N SER A 65 -1.76 20.42 -11.48
CA SER A 65 -2.34 19.60 -12.55
C SER A 65 -1.30 19.31 -13.62
N GLN A 66 -1.19 18.05 -14.03
CA GLN A 66 -0.24 17.61 -15.07
C GLN A 66 -0.73 17.88 -16.50
N LYS A 67 -2.00 18.28 -16.65
CA LYS A 67 -2.61 18.70 -17.91
C LYS A 67 -3.56 19.86 -17.66
N ASP A 68 -3.77 20.69 -18.68
CA ASP A 68 -4.82 21.68 -18.64
C ASP A 68 -6.17 20.98 -18.43
N LEU A 69 -6.84 21.35 -17.34
CA LEU A 69 -8.18 20.88 -17.00
C LEU A 69 -9.17 21.45 -18.02
N SER A 70 -9.48 20.67 -19.04
CA SER A 70 -10.48 21.08 -20.04
C SER A 70 -11.86 21.23 -19.38
N LEU A 71 -12.66 22.19 -19.85
CA LEU A 71 -14.05 22.36 -19.42
C LEU A 71 -14.85 21.06 -19.59
N THR A 72 -14.59 20.30 -20.65
CA THR A 72 -15.21 18.98 -20.88
C THR A 72 -14.90 17.98 -19.77
N ALA A 73 -13.64 17.92 -19.31
CA ALA A 73 -13.25 17.03 -18.22
C ALA A 73 -13.90 17.45 -16.89
N LEU A 74 -13.95 18.76 -16.60
CA LEU A 74 -14.60 19.29 -15.40
C LEU A 74 -16.11 19.04 -15.40
N SER A 75 -16.80 19.31 -16.51
CA SER A 75 -18.22 19.00 -16.67
C SER A 75 -18.48 17.53 -16.43
N LYS A 76 -17.68 16.65 -17.03
CA LYS A 76 -17.80 15.21 -16.83
C LYS A 76 -17.65 14.83 -15.36
N ILE A 77 -16.60 15.31 -14.68
CA ILE A 77 -16.35 15.00 -13.26
C ILE A 77 -17.52 15.46 -12.38
N ASN A 78 -18.11 16.62 -12.66
CA ASN A 78 -19.24 17.15 -11.88
C ASN A 78 -20.55 16.39 -12.08
N GLU A 79 -20.67 15.65 -13.18
CA GLU A 79 -21.83 14.80 -13.47
C GLU A 79 -21.67 13.39 -12.89
N MET A 80 -20.47 13.02 -12.43
CA MET A 80 -20.17 11.67 -11.98
C MET A 80 -20.65 11.39 -10.55
N GLU A 81 -21.26 10.23 -10.35
CA GLU A 81 -21.64 9.71 -9.04
C GLU A 81 -20.49 8.92 -8.37
N GLN A 82 -20.62 8.65 -7.05
CA GLN A 82 -19.56 8.03 -6.22
C GLN A 82 -18.97 6.69 -6.72
N LYS A 83 -19.64 5.98 -7.65
CA LYS A 83 -19.19 4.70 -8.21
C LYS A 83 -18.57 4.82 -9.59
N GLU A 84 -18.60 6.01 -10.17
CA GLU A 84 -18.17 6.25 -11.54
C GLU A 84 -16.69 6.66 -11.60
N TYR A 85 -16.06 6.93 -10.46
CA TYR A 85 -14.63 7.24 -10.41
C TYR A 85 -13.92 6.60 -9.21
N ASN A 86 -12.60 6.49 -9.34
CA ASN A 86 -11.68 6.18 -8.25
C ASN A 86 -10.54 7.19 -8.23
N TYR A 87 -9.89 7.32 -7.08
CA TYR A 87 -8.57 7.94 -6.99
C TYR A 87 -7.52 6.84 -7.06
N VAL A 88 -6.50 7.06 -7.88
CA VAL A 88 -5.29 6.25 -7.88
C VAL A 88 -4.16 7.11 -7.35
N VAL A 89 -3.67 6.76 -6.16
CA VAL A 89 -2.56 7.45 -5.49
C VAL A 89 -1.29 6.64 -5.73
N LEU A 90 -0.30 7.24 -6.39
CA LEU A 90 1.03 6.67 -6.57
C LEU A 90 1.97 7.29 -5.55
N TYR A 91 2.77 6.46 -4.89
CA TYR A 91 3.66 6.87 -3.81
C TYR A 91 4.97 6.09 -3.82
N ASP A 92 5.97 6.64 -3.13
CA ASP A 92 7.28 6.01 -2.96
C ASP A 92 7.15 4.70 -2.19
N ALA A 93 7.65 3.60 -2.77
CA ALA A 93 7.58 2.27 -2.15
C ALA A 93 8.29 2.17 -0.79
N ALA A 94 9.21 3.10 -0.48
CA ALA A 94 9.93 3.18 0.79
C ALA A 94 9.21 4.03 1.86
N THR A 95 8.03 4.59 1.59
CA THR A 95 7.35 5.43 2.56
C THR A 95 6.82 4.63 3.77
N SER A 96 7.10 5.15 4.97
CA SER A 96 6.78 4.45 6.22
C SER A 96 5.28 4.36 6.49
N TRP A 97 4.47 5.31 6.02
CA TRP A 97 3.03 5.32 6.29
C TRP A 97 2.29 4.17 5.57
N ALA A 98 2.86 3.62 4.51
CA ALA A 98 2.27 2.50 3.78
C ALA A 98 2.65 1.12 4.35
N GLU A 99 3.53 1.06 5.36
CA GLU A 99 4.01 -0.22 5.92
C GLU A 99 2.89 -1.06 6.54
N ILE A 100 1.84 -0.40 7.06
CA ILE A 100 0.68 -1.06 7.67
C ILE A 100 0.00 -2.04 6.70
N PHE A 101 0.00 -1.77 5.40
CA PHE A 101 -0.62 -2.63 4.40
C PHE A 101 0.08 -3.99 4.24
N ASN A 102 1.33 -4.13 4.71
CA ASN A 102 2.00 -5.43 4.76
C ASN A 102 1.29 -6.43 5.70
N THR A 103 0.45 -5.93 6.62
CA THR A 103 -0.38 -6.75 7.51
C THR A 103 -1.69 -7.20 6.86
N GLY A 104 -2.05 -6.64 5.70
CA GLY A 104 -3.34 -6.81 5.04
C GLY A 104 -4.46 -5.94 5.61
N ASP A 105 -4.17 -5.06 6.54
CA ASP A 105 -5.10 -4.02 7.01
C ASP A 105 -5.14 -2.86 6.01
N TYR A 106 -6.29 -2.65 5.38
CA TYR A 106 -6.56 -1.55 4.44
C TYR A 106 -7.59 -0.56 5.00
N SER A 107 -7.76 -0.50 6.32
CA SER A 107 -8.71 0.43 6.95
C SER A 107 -8.15 1.85 7.06
N GLN A 108 -6.83 2.00 7.13
CA GLN A 108 -6.13 3.27 7.33
C GLN A 108 -4.68 3.19 6.82
N THR A 109 -4.05 4.34 6.70
CA THR A 109 -2.60 4.48 6.53
C THR A 109 -1.92 4.67 7.90
N GLY A 110 -0.59 4.68 7.93
CA GLY A 110 0.21 5.11 9.09
C GLY A 110 0.36 6.63 9.24
N ASP A 111 -0.26 7.44 8.38
CA ASP A 111 -0.17 8.90 8.38
C ASP A 111 -1.51 9.54 8.79
N GLU A 112 -1.49 10.36 9.85
CA GLU A 112 -2.69 10.99 10.41
C GLU A 112 -3.34 11.96 9.41
N GLN A 113 -2.55 12.79 8.73
CA GLN A 113 -3.06 13.76 7.76
C GLN A 113 -3.76 13.05 6.58
N PHE A 114 -3.19 11.95 6.10
CA PHE A 114 -3.79 11.13 5.05
C PHE A 114 -5.12 10.55 5.56
N ASN A 115 -5.15 9.95 6.75
CA ASN A 115 -6.38 9.38 7.31
C ASN A 115 -7.47 10.43 7.54
N GLU A 116 -7.12 11.64 7.98
CA GLU A 116 -8.06 12.76 8.11
C GLU A 116 -8.68 13.14 6.77
N LEU A 117 -7.88 13.23 5.70
CA LEU A 117 -8.36 13.51 4.34
C LEU A 117 -9.27 12.39 3.81
N LEU A 118 -8.95 11.13 4.08
CA LEU A 118 -9.81 10.01 3.71
C LEU A 118 -11.17 10.11 4.42
N ALA A 119 -11.16 10.39 5.72
CA ALA A 119 -12.38 10.51 6.51
C ALA A 119 -13.23 11.72 6.12
N SER A 120 -12.62 12.90 5.92
CA SER A 120 -13.33 14.13 5.58
C SER A 120 -14.02 14.04 4.21
N HIS A 121 -13.43 13.27 3.30
CA HIS A 121 -13.90 13.12 1.92
C HIS A 121 -14.58 11.78 1.65
N ASN A 122 -14.96 11.04 2.70
CA ASN A 122 -15.70 9.78 2.59
C ASN A 122 -15.02 8.75 1.66
N LEU A 123 -13.69 8.62 1.76
CA LEU A 123 -12.89 7.72 0.94
C LEU A 123 -12.52 6.45 1.69
N LEU A 124 -12.52 5.32 0.99
CA LEU A 124 -12.04 4.03 1.47
C LEU A 124 -10.85 3.57 0.65
N ILE A 125 -9.87 2.98 1.32
CA ILE A 125 -8.79 2.25 0.65
C ILE A 125 -9.35 0.90 0.20
N VAL A 126 -9.37 0.68 -1.10
CA VAL A 126 -9.92 -0.55 -1.70
C VAL A 126 -8.82 -1.58 -1.94
N GLN A 127 -7.65 -1.11 -2.37
CA GLN A 127 -6.57 -1.99 -2.80
C GLN A 127 -5.23 -1.26 -2.76
N GLN A 128 -4.18 -1.97 -2.34
CA GLN A 128 -2.79 -1.62 -2.62
C GLN A 128 -2.26 -2.47 -3.77
N PHE A 129 -1.41 -1.88 -4.61
CA PHE A 129 -0.77 -2.58 -5.73
C PHE A 129 0.65 -2.09 -5.96
N GLU A 130 1.45 -2.93 -6.61
CA GLU A 130 2.81 -2.61 -7.03
C GLU A 130 2.79 -2.03 -8.45
N VAL A 131 3.58 -0.98 -8.69
CA VAL A 131 3.77 -0.39 -10.02
C VAL A 131 5.10 -0.85 -10.59
N ASP A 132 6.19 -0.57 -9.87
CA ASP A 132 7.58 -0.96 -10.13
C ASP A 132 8.41 -0.97 -8.82
N ASP A 133 9.73 -1.16 -8.93
CA ASP A 133 10.63 -1.31 -7.78
C ASP A 133 10.70 -0.07 -6.87
N MET A 134 10.31 1.11 -7.36
CA MET A 134 10.39 2.36 -6.59
C MET A 134 9.03 2.97 -6.27
N SER A 135 7.95 2.43 -6.84
CA SER A 135 6.62 3.00 -6.71
C SER A 135 5.53 1.96 -6.48
N GLU A 136 4.61 2.34 -5.61
CA GLU A 136 3.40 1.58 -5.31
C GLU A 136 2.17 2.46 -5.52
N GLY A 137 1.01 1.82 -5.48
CA GLY A 137 -0.26 2.46 -5.71
C GLY A 137 -1.33 2.06 -4.69
N LEU A 138 -2.20 3.02 -4.38
CA LEU A 138 -3.45 2.81 -3.67
C LEU A 138 -4.63 3.16 -4.58
N VAL A 139 -5.68 2.35 -4.53
CA VAL A 139 -6.98 2.68 -5.08
C VAL A 139 -7.85 3.16 -3.94
N LEU A 140 -8.36 4.39 -4.05
CA LEU A 140 -9.35 4.94 -3.14
C LEU A 140 -10.69 5.04 -3.87
N ALA A 141 -11.76 4.58 -3.23
CA ALA A 141 -13.11 4.70 -3.74
C ALA A 141 -13.94 5.56 -2.78
N PRO A 142 -14.80 6.45 -3.30
CA PRO A 142 -15.78 7.12 -2.47
C PRO A 142 -16.82 6.13 -1.93
N ASN A 143 -17.17 6.27 -0.65
CA ASN A 143 -18.26 5.53 -0.01
C ASN A 143 -19.54 6.38 0.20
N ALA A 144 -19.45 7.68 -0.12
CA ALA A 144 -20.54 8.63 -0.20
C ALA A 144 -20.23 9.68 -1.30
N ALA A 145 -21.14 10.62 -1.52
CA ALA A 145 -20.91 11.73 -2.44
C ALA A 145 -19.72 12.59 -1.97
N VAL A 146 -18.90 13.05 -2.93
CA VAL A 146 -17.75 13.94 -2.70
C VAL A 146 -18.04 15.27 -3.38
N ASP A 147 -18.00 16.36 -2.62
CA ASP A 147 -18.40 17.69 -3.11
C ASP A 147 -17.51 18.21 -4.25
N SER A 148 -16.20 17.94 -4.18
CA SER A 148 -15.24 18.38 -5.19
C SER A 148 -14.17 17.33 -5.46
N PRO A 149 -14.43 16.35 -6.34
CA PRO A 149 -13.49 15.27 -6.59
C PRO A 149 -12.13 15.75 -7.07
N VAL A 150 -12.08 16.86 -7.83
CA VAL A 150 -10.84 17.48 -8.32
C VAL A 150 -10.01 18.04 -7.18
N GLU A 151 -10.62 18.78 -6.25
CA GLU A 151 -9.90 19.36 -5.12
C GLU A 151 -9.38 18.27 -4.18
N VAL A 152 -10.14 17.19 -3.97
CA VAL A 152 -9.68 16.03 -3.20
C VAL A 152 -8.45 15.39 -3.84
N ALA A 153 -8.45 15.18 -5.16
CA ALA A 153 -7.27 14.66 -5.85
C ALA A 153 -6.05 15.59 -5.69
N ARG A 154 -6.28 16.91 -5.74
CA ARG A 154 -5.23 17.92 -5.51
C ARG A 154 -4.69 17.84 -4.09
N GLU A 155 -5.54 17.79 -3.07
CA GLU A 155 -5.16 17.71 -1.65
C GLU A 155 -4.37 16.43 -1.34
N LEU A 156 -4.85 15.28 -1.82
CA LEU A 156 -4.13 14.01 -1.66
C LEU A 156 -2.73 14.06 -2.28
N SER A 157 -2.55 14.78 -3.39
CA SER A 157 -1.24 14.91 -4.06
C SER A 157 -0.24 15.79 -3.30
N LEU A 158 -0.66 16.48 -2.24
CA LEU A 158 0.20 17.28 -1.38
C LEU A 158 0.77 16.51 -0.18
N ILE A 159 0.29 15.28 0.05
CA ILE A 159 0.79 14.43 1.14
C ILE A 159 2.24 14.04 0.86
N GLN A 160 3.05 14.01 1.92
CA GLN A 160 4.45 13.60 1.86
C GLN A 160 4.59 12.21 1.20
N ASP A 161 5.55 12.09 0.29
CA ASP A 161 5.86 10.86 -0.47
C ASP A 161 4.77 10.36 -1.43
N VAL A 162 3.63 11.07 -1.53
CA VAL A 162 2.72 10.91 -2.66
C VAL A 162 3.33 11.56 -3.89
N MET A 163 3.53 10.76 -4.92
CA MET A 163 4.15 11.16 -6.18
C MET A 163 3.10 11.76 -7.12
N MET A 164 1.96 11.10 -7.25
CA MET A 164 0.89 11.50 -8.16
C MET A 164 -0.46 11.01 -7.66
N VAL A 165 -1.51 11.79 -7.89
CA VAL A 165 -2.90 11.35 -7.72
C VAL A 165 -3.64 11.50 -9.03
N GLN A 166 -4.28 10.43 -9.47
CA GLN A 166 -5.08 10.40 -10.69
C GLN A 166 -6.55 10.20 -10.33
N LEU A 167 -7.41 11.06 -10.86
CA LEU A 167 -8.84 10.79 -10.87
C LEU A 167 -9.15 9.94 -12.11
N LYS A 168 -9.65 8.72 -11.87
CA LYS A 168 -9.87 7.70 -12.89
C LYS A 168 -11.36 7.48 -13.10
N GLU A 169 -11.77 7.40 -14.35
CA GLU A 169 -13.13 6.99 -14.71
C GLU A 169 -13.28 5.48 -14.65
N VAL A 170 -14.28 4.99 -13.91
CA VAL A 170 -14.64 3.57 -13.84
C VAL A 170 -15.49 3.23 -15.08
N PRO A 171 -15.02 2.36 -15.98
CA PRO A 171 -15.81 1.97 -17.15
C PRO A 171 -17.06 1.21 -16.74
N VAL A 172 -18.20 1.56 -17.32
CA VAL A 172 -19.44 0.77 -17.22
C VAL A 172 -19.23 -0.57 -17.92
N GLU A 173 -19.55 -1.68 -17.24
CA GLU A 173 -19.16 -3.03 -17.68
C GLU A 173 -19.68 -3.43 -19.08
N ASP A 174 -20.75 -2.80 -19.57
CA ASP A 174 -21.28 -3.01 -20.93
C ASP A 174 -20.31 -2.60 -22.06
N GLN A 175 -19.24 -1.86 -21.76
CA GLN A 175 -18.25 -1.41 -22.74
C GLN A 175 -17.04 -2.36 -22.88
N MET A 176 -16.92 -3.40 -22.05
CA MET A 176 -15.77 -4.32 -22.07
C MET A 176 -15.99 -5.57 -22.95
N THR A 177 -17.21 -5.81 -23.44
CA THR A 177 -17.53 -6.98 -24.30
C THR A 177 -17.52 -6.68 -25.79
N ALA A 178 -17.29 -5.42 -26.22
CA ALA A 178 -17.34 -5.02 -27.63
C ALA A 178 -15.99 -4.99 -28.36
N SER A 179 -14.88 -5.31 -27.68
CA SER A 179 -13.54 -5.38 -28.28
C SER A 179 -12.91 -6.76 -28.06
N LYS A 180 -13.40 -7.75 -28.80
CA LYS A 180 -12.70 -9.00 -29.08
C LYS A 180 -12.78 -9.33 -30.55
#